data_AF-A0A261D051-F1
#
_entry.id   AF-A0A261D051-F1
#
_cell.length_a   1.000
_cell.length_b   1.000
_cell.length_c   1.000
_cell.angle_alpha   90.00
_cell.angle_beta   90.00
_cell.angle_gamma   90.00
#
_symmetry.space_group_name_H-M   'P 1'
#
loop_
_entity.id
_entity.type
_entity.pdbx_description
1 polymer ?
#
loop_
_entity_poly.entity_id
_entity_poly.type
_entity_poly.pdbx_seq_one_letter_code
_entity_poly.pdbx_strand_id
1 'polypeptide(L)'
;MICAVLAVIAAILVIGLFALGKVYESSNDSEGEQLSAEDLARNDRHLRAQPSFEEAAQQLNTFLIETSNVLSEAFPYLQFSWNRDFTTTTCPGYSDNAFRGQSATRLADLPVAPDDWDRAFQIVVDHASTLGTVKTGALHDESTVHDTLITAGGFSIRFGSIKATGLSGDTPCRLPQSVLDQAP
;
A
#
# COMPACT_ATOMS: atom_id res chain seq x y z
N MET A 1 -26.10 -0.84 -62.47
CA MET A 1 -25.92 -1.16 -61.03
C MET A 1 -24.46 -1.10 -60.53
N ILE A 2 -23.50 -0.60 -61.32
CA ILE A 2 -22.10 -0.42 -60.86
C ILE A 2 -21.83 1.04 -60.43
N CYS A 3 -22.57 2.02 -60.98
CA CYS A 3 -22.39 3.44 -60.63
C CYS A 3 -22.93 3.82 -59.23
N ALA A 4 -23.88 3.06 -58.66
CA ALA A 4 -24.43 3.36 -57.34
C ALA A 4 -23.49 2.95 -56.18
N VAL A 5 -22.63 1.95 -56.40
CA VAL A 5 -21.71 1.43 -55.38
C VAL A 5 -20.49 2.33 -55.23
N LEU A 6 -20.02 2.95 -56.32
CA LEU A 6 -18.87 3.86 -56.31
C LEU A 6 -19.18 5.21 -55.63
N ALA A 7 -20.42 5.70 -55.70
CA ALA A 7 -20.81 6.96 -55.06
C ALA A 7 -20.88 6.85 -53.53
N VAL A 8 -21.23 5.68 -52.98
CA VAL A 8 -21.30 5.46 -51.53
C VAL A 8 -19.91 5.34 -50.90
N ILE A 9 -18.94 4.74 -51.61
CA ILE A 9 -17.56 4.58 -51.10
C ILE A 9 -16.83 5.93 -51.04
N ALA A 10 -17.06 6.83 -52.00
CA ALA A 10 -16.43 8.16 -52.01
C ALA A 10 -16.94 9.06 -50.86
N ALA A 11 -18.21 8.94 -50.45
CA ALA A 11 -18.77 9.72 -49.35
C ALA A 11 -18.25 9.31 -47.97
N ILE A 12 -17.93 8.02 -47.77
CA ILE A 12 -17.40 7.50 -46.50
C ILE A 12 -15.93 7.92 -46.30
N LEU A 13 -15.13 8.02 -47.36
CA LEU A 13 -13.72 8.41 -47.26
C LEU A 13 -13.52 9.91 -46.96
N VAL A 14 -14.43 10.79 -47.39
CA VAL A 14 -14.35 12.22 -47.08
C VAL A 14 -14.76 12.52 -45.63
N ILE A 15 -15.71 11.76 -45.06
CA ILE A 15 -16.09 11.89 -43.64
C ILE A 15 -15.02 11.25 -42.73
N GLY A 16 -14.38 10.16 -43.17
CA GLY A 16 -13.29 9.52 -42.44
C GLY A 16 -12.03 10.38 -42.30
N LEU A 17 -11.70 11.24 -43.28
CA LEU A 17 -10.56 12.15 -43.19
C LEU A 17 -10.84 13.47 -42.47
N PHE A 18 -12.10 13.91 -42.37
CA PHE A 18 -12.45 15.10 -41.56
C PHE A 18 -12.79 14.79 -40.10
N ALA A 19 -13.03 13.52 -39.74
CA ALA A 19 -13.20 13.09 -38.34
C ALA A 19 -11.89 12.64 -37.66
N LEU A 20 -10.80 12.44 -38.40
CA LEU A 20 -9.48 12.07 -37.85
C LEU A 20 -8.50 13.25 -37.71
N GLY A 21 -8.91 14.47 -38.08
CA GLY A 21 -8.09 15.69 -37.98
C GLY A 21 -8.33 16.53 -36.71
N LYS A 22 -9.19 16.09 -35.78
CA LYS A 22 -9.53 16.84 -34.55
C LYS A 22 -9.48 16.02 -33.25
N VAL A 23 -8.87 14.82 -33.28
CA VAL A 23 -8.62 14.01 -32.07
C VAL A 23 -7.20 13.47 -32.12
N TYR A 24 -6.23 14.38 -32.14
CA TYR A 24 -4.88 14.12 -31.63
C TYR A 24 -4.26 15.45 -31.21
N GLU A 25 -5.03 16.20 -30.42
CA GLU A 25 -4.49 17.34 -29.67
C GLU A 25 -4.09 16.79 -28.31
N SER A 26 -2.78 16.57 -28.18
CA SER A 26 -2.01 16.67 -26.94
C SER A 26 -2.80 16.54 -25.64
N SER A 27 -2.83 15.34 -25.09
CA SER A 27 -2.92 15.17 -23.63
C SER A 27 -1.63 14.50 -23.16
N ASN A 28 -0.54 15.27 -23.28
CA ASN A 28 0.71 15.00 -22.57
C ASN A 28 0.77 15.94 -21.38
N ASP A 29 -0.17 15.78 -20.45
CA ASP A 29 -0.15 16.37 -19.10
C ASP A 29 -0.75 15.34 -18.14
N SER A 30 0.02 14.30 -17.87
CA SER A 30 0.04 13.77 -16.51
C SER A 30 1.14 14.54 -15.75
N GLU A 31 1.00 15.85 -15.66
CA GLU A 31 1.55 16.56 -14.50
C GLU A 31 0.78 16.02 -13.30
N GLY A 32 1.40 15.09 -12.57
CA GLY A 32 0.96 14.83 -11.20
C GLY A 32 0.95 16.17 -10.50
N GLU A 33 -0.22 16.62 -10.06
CA GLU A 33 -0.44 17.91 -9.41
C GLU A 33 0.62 18.10 -8.32
N GLN A 34 1.62 18.94 -8.61
CA GLN A 34 2.67 19.24 -7.64
C GLN A 34 2.01 20.02 -6.51
N LEU A 35 2.20 19.53 -5.28
CA LEU A 35 1.72 20.23 -4.10
C LEU A 35 2.22 21.67 -4.10
N SER A 36 1.39 22.60 -3.65
CA SER A 36 1.83 23.97 -3.45
C SER A 36 2.95 24.02 -2.41
N ALA A 37 3.82 25.03 -2.48
CA ALA A 37 4.87 25.23 -1.47
C ALA A 37 4.29 25.37 -0.05
N GLU A 38 3.08 25.91 0.08
CA GLU A 38 2.38 26.01 1.36
C GLU A 38 1.96 24.64 1.89
N ASP A 39 1.47 23.74 1.02
CA ASP A 39 1.08 22.38 1.40
C ASP A 39 2.29 21.55 1.81
N LEU A 40 3.40 21.66 1.08
CA LEU A 40 4.67 21.00 1.43
C LEU A 40 5.17 21.48 2.81
N ALA A 41 5.19 22.79 3.05
CA ALA A 41 5.61 23.35 4.32
C ALA A 41 4.68 22.94 5.48
N ARG A 42 3.37 22.82 5.22
CA ARG A 42 2.40 22.35 6.22
C ARG A 42 2.62 20.88 6.56
N ASN A 43 2.85 20.04 5.55
CA ASN A 43 3.13 18.63 5.74
C ASN A 43 4.45 18.42 6.49
N ASP A 44 5.50 19.15 6.15
CA ASP A 44 6.79 19.07 6.85
C ASP A 44 6.65 19.39 8.34
N ARG A 45 5.97 20.50 8.68
CA ARG A 45 5.66 20.84 10.08
C ARG A 45 4.86 19.75 10.80
N HIS A 46 3.90 19.14 10.11
CA HIS A 46 3.13 18.03 10.69
C HIS A 46 4.02 16.82 10.97
N LEU A 47 4.88 16.44 10.02
CA LEU A 47 5.78 15.30 10.15
C LEU A 47 6.87 15.51 11.20
N ARG A 48 7.35 16.74 11.38
CA ARG A 48 8.30 17.09 12.45
C ARG A 48 7.76 16.87 13.86
N ALA A 49 6.43 16.81 14.01
CA ALA A 49 5.78 16.49 15.28
C ALA A 49 5.51 14.99 15.49
N GLN A 50 5.93 14.14 14.54
CA GLN A 50 5.80 12.68 14.60
C GLN A 50 7.14 12.02 14.97
N PRO A 51 7.13 10.76 15.42
CA PRO A 51 8.36 9.96 15.55
C PRO A 51 9.15 9.91 14.24
N SER A 52 10.46 9.65 14.33
CA SER A 52 11.29 9.50 13.13
C SER A 52 10.90 8.28 12.29
N PHE A 53 11.38 8.25 11.05
CA PHE A 53 11.27 7.06 10.21
C PHE A 53 11.89 5.84 10.88
N GLU A 54 13.07 6.00 11.47
CA GLU A 54 13.81 4.93 12.15
C GLU A 54 13.02 4.37 13.33
N GLU A 55 12.41 5.22 14.15
CA GLU A 55 11.55 4.81 15.27
C GLU A 55 10.29 4.08 14.77
N ALA A 56 9.63 4.60 13.72
CA ALA A 56 8.46 3.94 13.14
C ALA A 56 8.81 2.58 12.52
N ALA A 57 9.95 2.46 11.84
CA ALA A 57 10.44 1.19 11.30
C ALA A 57 10.73 0.17 12.40
N GLN A 58 11.32 0.62 13.52
CA GLN A 58 11.55 -0.24 14.68
C GLN A 58 10.22 -0.71 15.30
N GLN A 59 9.25 0.18 15.49
CA GLN A 59 7.91 -0.19 16.01
C GLN A 59 7.25 -1.25 15.13
N LEU A 60 7.26 -1.06 13.81
CA LEU A 60 6.67 -2.02 12.89
C LEU A 60 7.42 -3.36 12.91
N ASN A 61 8.75 -3.34 12.95
CA ASN A 61 9.54 -4.57 13.05
C ASN A 61 9.23 -5.36 14.33
N THR A 62 9.18 -4.67 15.48
CA THR A 62 8.79 -5.28 16.76
C THR A 62 7.39 -5.88 16.67
N PHE A 63 6.41 -5.13 16.15
CA PHE A 63 5.06 -5.63 15.95
C PHE A 63 5.02 -6.90 15.09
N LEU A 64 5.73 -6.92 13.95
CA LEU A 64 5.75 -8.07 13.04
C LEU A 64 6.37 -9.30 13.72
N ILE A 65 7.48 -9.13 14.46
CA ILE A 65 8.14 -10.22 15.18
C ILE A 65 7.22 -10.76 16.27
N GLU A 66 6.77 -9.91 17.18
CA GLU A 66 5.97 -10.30 18.34
C GLU A 66 4.66 -10.95 17.93
N THR A 67 3.95 -10.36 16.96
CA THR A 67 2.69 -10.94 16.46
C THR A 67 2.93 -12.29 15.78
N SER A 68 4.00 -12.43 14.99
CA SER A 68 4.33 -13.71 14.37
C SER A 68 4.70 -14.79 15.39
N ASN A 69 5.32 -14.41 16.51
CA ASN A 69 5.64 -15.32 17.61
C ASN A 69 4.36 -15.78 18.32
N VAL A 70 3.46 -14.85 18.67
CA VAL A 70 2.17 -15.17 19.31
C VAL A 70 1.31 -16.05 18.40
N LEU A 71 1.30 -15.79 17.09
CA LEU A 71 0.65 -16.67 16.11
C LEU A 71 1.28 -18.07 16.10
N SER A 72 2.61 -18.17 16.11
CA SER A 72 3.33 -19.47 16.14
C SER A 72 3.06 -20.25 17.44
N GLU A 73 2.92 -19.55 18.57
CA GLU A 73 2.56 -20.16 19.86
C GLU A 73 1.11 -20.67 19.88
N ALA A 74 0.18 -19.88 19.33
CA ALA A 74 -1.23 -20.25 19.25
C ALA A 74 -1.49 -21.36 18.21
N PHE A 75 -0.74 -21.35 17.11
CA PHE A 75 -0.86 -22.27 15.98
C PHE A 75 0.52 -22.84 15.61
N PRO A 76 0.98 -23.91 16.28
CA PRO A 76 2.35 -24.43 16.10
C PRO A 76 2.72 -24.87 14.69
N TYR A 77 1.76 -25.03 13.78
CA TYR A 77 2.02 -25.32 12.37
C TYR A 77 2.39 -24.06 11.55
N LEU A 78 2.13 -22.85 12.07
CA LEU A 78 2.53 -21.59 11.45
C LEU A 78 3.90 -21.16 11.94
N GLN A 79 4.96 -21.62 11.27
CA GLN A 79 6.33 -21.24 11.61
C GLN A 79 6.77 -20.08 10.73
N PHE A 80 6.88 -18.88 11.32
CA PHE A 80 7.20 -17.67 10.58
C PHE A 80 8.71 -17.42 10.46
N SER A 81 9.14 -17.07 9.25
CA SER A 81 10.49 -16.59 8.95
C SER A 81 10.45 -15.24 8.21
N TRP A 82 11.59 -14.57 8.14
CA TRP A 82 11.71 -13.37 7.32
C TRP A 82 11.74 -13.77 5.85
N ASN A 83 10.79 -13.26 5.07
CA ASN A 83 10.78 -13.42 3.62
C ASN A 83 11.31 -12.17 2.92
N ARG A 84 11.10 -11.00 3.52
CA ARG A 84 11.54 -9.71 2.97
C ARG A 84 11.74 -8.71 4.11
N ASP A 85 12.90 -8.07 4.13
CA ASP A 85 13.19 -6.92 4.97
C ASP A 85 12.60 -5.63 4.39
N PHE A 86 12.55 -4.57 5.19
CA PHE A 86 12.09 -3.26 4.73
C PHE A 86 12.88 -2.75 3.53
N THR A 87 12.16 -2.25 2.54
CA THR A 87 12.70 -1.34 1.53
C THR A 87 12.18 0.06 1.79
N THR A 88 13.02 1.08 1.66
CA THR A 88 12.60 2.47 1.83
C THR A 88 12.15 3.05 0.49
N THR A 89 11.02 3.78 0.49
CA THR A 89 10.61 4.61 -0.64
C THR A 89 10.33 6.03 -0.15
N THR A 90 10.47 7.01 -1.04
CA THR A 90 10.06 8.38 -0.76
C THR A 90 8.53 8.47 -0.63
N CYS A 91 8.05 9.56 -0.03
CA CYS A 91 6.63 9.88 0.01
C CYS A 91 6.29 11.06 -0.91
N PRO A 92 6.24 10.87 -2.25
CA PRO A 92 5.83 11.91 -3.19
C PRO A 92 4.44 12.46 -2.83
N GLY A 93 4.27 13.78 -2.95
CA GLY A 93 3.01 14.43 -2.58
C GLY A 93 2.75 14.48 -1.06
N TYR A 94 3.77 14.26 -0.23
CA TYR A 94 3.71 14.50 1.21
C TYR A 94 4.85 15.42 1.65
N SER A 95 6.10 15.02 1.43
CA SER A 95 7.30 15.86 1.62
C SER A 95 8.47 15.24 0.85
N ASP A 96 9.34 16.06 0.27
CA ASP A 96 10.52 15.61 -0.49
C ASP A 96 11.53 14.86 0.39
N ASN A 97 11.47 15.08 1.70
CA ASN A 97 12.38 14.50 2.68
C ASN A 97 11.76 13.34 3.47
N ALA A 98 10.50 13.00 3.20
CA ALA A 98 9.78 11.96 3.92
C ALA A 98 9.97 10.60 3.25
N PHE A 99 10.15 9.59 4.09
CA PHE A 99 10.26 8.20 3.70
C PHE A 99 9.17 7.36 4.34
N ARG A 100 8.85 6.24 3.70
CA ARG A 100 8.13 5.13 4.31
C ARG A 100 8.88 3.83 4.07
N GLY A 101 8.79 2.94 5.04
CA GLY A 101 9.26 1.58 4.94
C GLY A 101 8.15 0.77 4.28
N GLN A 102 8.48 0.08 3.20
CA GLN A 102 7.56 -0.80 2.50
C GLN A 102 7.91 -2.27 2.66
N SER A 103 6.86 -3.08 2.80
CA SER A 103 6.81 -4.50 2.47
C SER A 103 7.69 -5.42 3.33
N ALA A 104 7.97 -5.07 4.59
CA ALA A 104 8.55 -6.07 5.49
C ALA A 104 7.55 -7.20 5.71
N THR A 105 8.00 -8.44 5.55
CA THR A 105 7.12 -9.60 5.49
C THR A 105 7.67 -10.76 6.30
N ARG A 106 6.86 -11.22 7.25
CA ARG A 106 6.98 -12.50 7.93
C ARG A 106 6.10 -13.51 7.19
N LEU A 107 6.67 -14.67 6.84
CA LEU A 107 5.98 -15.71 6.08
C LEU A 107 6.04 -17.05 6.81
N ALA A 108 4.91 -17.73 6.92
CA ALA A 108 4.82 -19.14 7.25
C ALA A 108 4.37 -19.93 6.02
N ASP A 109 5.01 -21.07 5.75
CA ASP A 109 4.80 -21.85 4.51
C ASP A 109 3.41 -22.51 4.43
N LEU A 110 2.70 -22.61 5.55
CA LEU A 110 1.36 -23.18 5.63
C LEU A 110 0.30 -22.08 5.75
N PRO A 111 -0.89 -22.29 5.16
CA PRO A 111 -2.03 -21.39 5.39
C PRO A 111 -2.59 -21.60 6.80
N VAL A 112 -3.20 -20.56 7.34
CA VAL A 112 -4.11 -20.67 8.50
C VAL A 112 -5.23 -21.64 8.14
N ALA A 113 -5.53 -22.60 9.02
CA ALA A 113 -6.66 -23.50 8.81
C ALA A 113 -7.99 -22.71 8.81
N PRO A 114 -9.00 -23.12 8.03
CA PRO A 114 -10.25 -22.36 7.93
C PRO A 114 -10.92 -22.07 9.28
N ASP A 115 -10.95 -23.06 10.19
CA ASP A 115 -11.56 -22.91 11.51
C ASP A 115 -10.72 -22.05 12.48
N ASP A 116 -9.45 -21.79 12.15
CA ASP A 116 -8.53 -20.98 12.95
C ASP A 116 -8.49 -19.51 12.51
N TRP A 117 -9.05 -19.18 11.34
CA TRP A 117 -8.88 -17.86 10.71
C TRP A 117 -9.31 -16.71 11.62
N ASP A 118 -10.54 -16.74 12.14
CA ASP A 118 -11.09 -15.65 12.96
C ASP A 118 -10.22 -15.39 14.19
N ARG A 119 -9.72 -16.47 14.82
CA ARG A 119 -8.85 -16.38 15.99
C ARG A 119 -7.47 -15.82 15.61
N ALA A 120 -6.88 -16.27 14.50
CA ALA A 120 -5.62 -15.76 14.02
C ALA A 120 -5.70 -14.27 13.64
N PHE A 121 -6.77 -13.88 12.95
CA PHE A 121 -7.03 -12.48 12.59
C PHE A 121 -7.20 -11.61 13.84
N GLN A 122 -7.95 -12.08 14.85
CA GLN A 122 -8.13 -11.32 16.09
C GLN A 122 -6.81 -11.10 16.83
N ILE A 123 -5.90 -12.09 16.86
CA ILE A 123 -4.55 -11.91 17.43
C ILE A 123 -3.82 -10.74 16.76
N VAL A 124 -3.88 -10.66 15.42
CA VAL A 124 -3.24 -9.57 14.67
C VAL A 124 -3.89 -8.22 14.98
N VAL A 125 -5.22 -8.16 15.05
CA VAL A 125 -5.97 -6.95 15.39
C VAL A 125 -5.64 -6.46 16.80
N ASP A 126 -5.61 -7.37 17.78
CA ASP A 126 -5.29 -7.05 19.18
C ASP A 126 -3.86 -6.51 19.30
N HIS A 127 -2.89 -7.15 18.65
CA HIS A 127 -1.53 -6.64 18.62
C HIS A 127 -1.43 -5.29 17.88
N ALA A 128 -2.19 -5.09 16.79
CA ALA A 128 -2.16 -3.85 16.02
C ALA A 128 -2.65 -2.66 16.85
N SER A 129 -3.49 -2.90 17.87
CA SER A 129 -3.94 -1.85 18.79
C SER A 129 -2.80 -1.17 19.57
N THR A 130 -1.65 -1.85 19.73
CA THR A 130 -0.45 -1.27 20.34
C THR A 130 0.16 -0.15 19.50
N LEU A 131 -0.12 -0.12 18.20
CA LEU A 131 0.33 0.92 17.27
C LEU A 131 -0.65 2.09 17.20
N GLY A 132 -1.86 1.95 17.75
CA GLY A 132 -2.88 3.00 17.82
C GLY A 132 -4.28 2.52 17.44
N THR A 133 -5.18 3.45 17.14
CA THR A 133 -6.58 3.14 16.79
C THR A 133 -6.65 2.26 15.54
N VAL A 134 -7.27 1.08 15.70
CA VAL A 134 -7.37 0.08 14.65
C VAL A 134 -8.60 0.31 13.76
N LYS A 135 -8.42 0.14 12.44
CA LYS A 135 -9.50 -0.06 11.48
C LYS A 135 -9.17 -1.25 10.60
N THR A 136 -10.17 -2.04 10.25
CA THR A 136 -10.03 -3.25 9.45
C THR A 136 -10.82 -3.16 8.15
N GLY A 137 -10.35 -3.87 7.12
CA GLY A 137 -11.06 -4.08 5.87
C GLY A 137 -10.60 -5.37 5.21
N ALA A 138 -11.50 -6.05 4.51
CA ALA A 138 -11.17 -7.22 3.70
C ALA A 138 -10.79 -6.77 2.28
N LEU A 139 -9.66 -7.27 1.77
CA LEU A 139 -9.29 -7.18 0.36
C LEU A 139 -9.90 -8.36 -0.39
N HIS A 140 -9.82 -9.56 0.19
CA HIS A 140 -10.49 -10.79 -0.24
C HIS A 140 -10.88 -11.60 0.99
N ASP A 141 -12.09 -12.14 1.01
CA ASP A 141 -12.57 -12.98 2.10
C ASP A 141 -13.53 -14.05 1.56
N GLU A 142 -12.95 -15.18 1.20
CA GLU A 142 -13.63 -16.38 0.71
C GLU A 142 -13.18 -17.57 1.56
N SER A 143 -13.87 -18.71 1.46
CA SER A 143 -13.67 -19.87 2.35
C SER A 143 -12.24 -20.43 2.41
N THR A 144 -11.38 -20.14 1.43
CA THR A 144 -9.98 -20.58 1.39
C THR A 144 -8.99 -19.46 1.11
N VAL A 145 -9.47 -18.21 1.01
CA VAL A 145 -8.67 -17.05 0.66
C VAL A 145 -9.05 -15.95 1.62
N HIS A 146 -8.13 -15.66 2.52
CA HIS A 146 -8.30 -14.53 3.41
C HIS A 146 -7.18 -13.53 3.17
N ASP A 147 -7.55 -12.27 3.01
CA ASP A 147 -6.62 -11.18 2.78
C ASP A 147 -7.20 -9.91 3.36
N THR A 148 -6.58 -9.43 4.43
CA THR A 148 -7.09 -8.31 5.22
C THR A 148 -6.09 -7.17 5.26
N LEU A 149 -6.62 -5.97 5.21
CA LEU A 149 -5.91 -4.73 5.45
C LEU A 149 -6.32 -4.20 6.82
N ILE A 150 -5.33 -3.98 7.68
CA ILE A 150 -5.48 -3.42 9.01
C ILE A 150 -4.69 -2.11 9.01
N THR A 151 -5.32 -1.03 9.46
CA THR A 151 -4.62 0.25 9.67
C THR A 151 -4.64 0.59 11.15
N ALA A 152 -3.49 0.99 11.69
CA ALA A 152 -3.35 1.37 13.09
C ALA A 152 -2.28 2.44 13.23
N GLY A 153 -2.59 3.59 13.82
CA GLY A 153 -1.61 4.66 14.03
C GLY A 153 -0.93 5.22 12.76
N GLY A 154 -1.55 5.01 11.58
CA GLY A 154 -0.96 5.34 10.28
C GLY A 154 -0.10 4.23 9.67
N PHE A 155 0.19 3.15 10.41
CA PHE A 155 0.73 1.91 9.85
C PHE A 155 -0.33 1.20 9.01
N SER A 156 0.13 0.55 7.95
CA SER A 156 -0.68 -0.33 7.10
C SER A 156 -0.16 -1.74 7.27
N ILE A 157 -0.99 -2.65 7.75
CA ILE A 157 -0.65 -4.04 8.04
C ILE A 157 -1.52 -4.92 7.14
N ARG A 158 -0.91 -5.92 6.51
CA ARG A 158 -1.62 -6.92 5.73
C ARG A 158 -1.43 -8.28 6.37
N PHE A 159 -2.53 -8.96 6.61
CA PHE A 159 -2.55 -10.33 7.08
C PHE A 159 -3.39 -11.17 6.13
N GLY A 160 -2.77 -12.19 5.55
CA GLY A 160 -3.42 -13.01 4.53
C GLY A 160 -2.97 -14.46 4.57
N SER A 161 -3.86 -15.34 4.12
CA SER A 161 -3.70 -16.78 4.07
C SER A 161 -4.34 -17.33 2.80
N ILE A 162 -3.54 -17.99 1.96
CA ILE A 162 -4.01 -18.68 0.74
C ILE A 162 -3.34 -20.05 0.63
N LYS A 163 -2.07 -20.07 0.19
CA LYS A 163 -1.20 -21.26 0.18
C LYS A 163 -0.16 -21.24 1.28
N ALA A 164 0.06 -20.06 1.85
CA ALA A 164 1.00 -19.71 2.89
C ALA A 164 0.35 -18.56 3.68
N THR A 165 0.86 -18.29 4.88
CA THR A 165 0.39 -17.20 5.73
C THR A 165 1.40 -16.07 5.71
N GLY A 166 0.98 -14.89 5.28
CA GLY A 166 1.78 -13.67 5.26
C GLY A 166 1.31 -12.67 6.30
N LEU A 167 2.27 -12.12 7.06
CA LEU A 167 2.08 -10.95 7.90
C LEU A 167 3.09 -9.88 7.44
N SER A 168 2.58 -8.78 6.90
CA SER A 168 3.43 -7.70 6.41
C SER A 168 2.91 -6.34 6.81
N GLY A 169 3.74 -5.32 6.64
CA GLY A 169 3.29 -3.96 6.81
C GLY A 169 4.19 -2.90 6.21
N ASP A 170 3.64 -1.70 6.16
CA ASP A 170 4.28 -0.47 5.74
C ASP A 170 4.22 0.55 6.90
N THR A 171 5.29 1.32 7.08
CA THR A 171 5.28 2.44 8.01
C THR A 171 4.45 3.59 7.44
N PRO A 172 3.90 4.49 8.28
CA PRO A 172 3.47 5.79 7.79
C PRO A 172 4.66 6.56 7.19
N CYS A 173 4.37 7.59 6.39
CA CYS A 173 5.39 8.55 5.97
C CYS A 173 5.92 9.30 7.20
N ARG A 174 7.25 9.36 7.31
CA ARG A 174 7.99 10.03 8.39
C ARG A 174 9.24 10.69 7.84
N LEU A 175 9.68 11.76 8.51
CA LEU A 175 11.00 12.32 8.26
C LEU A 175 12.07 11.44 8.93
N PRO A 176 13.23 11.23 8.30
CA PRO A 176 14.34 10.55 8.94
C PRO A 176 14.89 11.42 10.07
N GLN A 177 15.50 10.79 11.07
CA GLN A 177 16.07 11.49 12.23
C GLN A 177 17.04 12.61 11.80
N SER A 178 17.84 12.35 10.76
CA SER A 178 18.79 13.33 10.21
C SER A 178 18.16 14.62 9.69
N VAL A 179 16.88 14.61 9.31
CA VAL A 179 16.12 15.80 8.90
C VAL A 179 15.44 16.45 10.11
N LEU A 180 14.96 15.66 11.06
CA LEU A 180 14.37 16.16 12.30
C LEU A 180 15.38 16.92 13.18
N ASP A 181 16.64 16.50 13.16
CA ASP A 181 17.75 17.14 13.89
C ASP A 181 18.13 18.52 13.31
N GLN A 182 17.69 18.82 12.09
CA GLN A 182 17.90 20.11 11.46
C GLN A 182 16.82 21.09 11.92
N ALA A 183 17.20 22.36 12.10
CA ALA A 183 16.22 23.41 12.35
C ALA A 183 15.16 23.46 11.22
N PRO A 184 13.88 23.77 11.53
CA PRO A 184 12.82 23.91 10.54
C PRO A 184 13.11 24.99 9.50
#